data_AF-A0A9X9R398-F1
#
_entry.id   AF-A0A9X9R398-F1
#
_cell.length_a   1.000
_cell.length_b   1.000
_cell.length_c   1.000
_cell.angle_alpha   90.00
_cell.angle_beta   90.00
_cell.angle_gamma   90.00
#
_symmetry.space_group_name_H-M   'P 1'
#
loop_
_entity.id
_entity.type
_entity.pdbx_description
1 polymer ?
#
loop_
_entity_poly.entity_id
_entity_poly.type
_entity_poly.pdbx_seq_one_letter_code
_entity_poly.pdbx_strand_id
1 'polypeptide(L)'
;MNIKRQTRLVRMGAPVTIFIGDKHKAALYNGDSLDIDLPDGQTQLSVKHSRQTAITVSDEDKLLLKDNPLNLLLFWPGVFLILGSHVLLSFDNPLLFYLTLAGFISLASSYFVPRFHWEHN
;
A
#
# COMPACT_ATOMS: atom_id res chain seq x y z
N MET A 1 4.58 21.37 -6.89
CA MET A 1 4.93 19.99 -6.49
C MET A 1 4.19 18.98 -7.35
N ASN A 2 4.87 17.91 -7.81
CA ASN A 2 4.24 16.87 -8.63
C ASN A 2 4.08 15.53 -7.89
N ILE A 3 2.85 15.02 -7.78
CA ILE A 3 2.55 13.71 -7.21
C ILE A 3 2.03 12.78 -8.30
N LYS A 4 2.62 11.60 -8.44
CA LYS A 4 2.17 10.58 -9.40
C LYS A 4 1.96 9.23 -8.74
N ARG A 5 0.84 8.57 -9.05
CA ARG A 5 0.60 7.19 -8.62
C ARG A 5 1.12 6.22 -9.68
N GLN A 6 2.03 5.34 -9.28
CA GLN A 6 2.57 4.29 -10.15
C GLN A 6 2.60 2.95 -9.42
N THR A 7 1.43 2.34 -9.30
CA THR A 7 1.25 0.98 -8.78
C THR A 7 1.32 -0.03 -9.92
N ARG A 8 2.11 -1.10 -9.75
CA ARG A 8 2.29 -2.17 -10.74
C ARG A 8 1.37 -3.35 -10.48
N LEU A 9 1.14 -3.68 -9.21
CA LEU A 9 0.44 -4.90 -8.82
C LEU A 9 -1.00 -4.60 -8.38
N VAL A 10 -1.25 -3.40 -7.84
CA VAL A 10 -2.61 -2.91 -7.54
C VAL A 10 -3.07 -1.94 -8.64
N ARG A 11 -2.98 -2.39 -9.90
CA ARG A 11 -3.38 -1.61 -11.08
C ARG A 11 -4.90 -1.39 -11.17
N MET A 12 -5.66 -2.43 -10.83
CA MET A 12 -7.12 -2.38 -10.75
C MET A 12 -7.52 -2.14 -9.30
N GLY A 13 -8.17 -1.01 -9.01
CA GLY A 13 -8.61 -0.72 -7.66
C GLY A 13 -9.16 0.68 -7.47
N ALA A 14 -9.66 0.90 -6.26
CA ALA A 14 -10.16 2.19 -5.81
C ALA A 14 -9.09 3.29 -5.93
N PRO A 15 -9.52 4.55 -6.12
CA PRO A 15 -8.61 5.68 -6.06
C PRO A 15 -7.95 5.78 -4.68
N VAL A 16 -6.68 6.17 -4.65
CA VAL A 16 -6.01 6.47 -3.39
C VAL A 16 -6.30 7.93 -3.06
N THR A 17 -6.85 8.20 -1.88
CA THR A 17 -7.05 9.58 -1.42
C THR A 17 -5.82 10.04 -0.66
N ILE A 18 -5.23 11.15 -1.08
CA ILE A 18 -4.12 11.82 -0.41
C ILE A 18 -4.66 13.09 0.23
N PHE A 19 -4.32 13.32 1.48
CA PHE A 19 -4.52 14.58 2.17
C PHE A 19 -3.27 15.44 2.00
N ILE A 20 -3.48 16.69 1.63
CA ILE A 20 -2.46 17.70 1.36
C ILE A 20 -2.69 18.83 2.37
N GLY A 21 -1.84 18.87 3.40
CA GLY A 21 -2.07 19.68 4.60
C GLY A 21 -3.42 19.36 5.26
N ASP A 22 -4.01 20.37 5.88
CA ASP A 22 -5.26 20.21 6.64
C ASP A 22 -6.53 20.42 5.80
N LYS A 23 -6.40 20.98 4.59
CA LYS A 23 -7.56 21.53 3.84
C LYS A 23 -7.83 20.84 2.51
N HIS A 24 -6.83 20.21 1.90
CA HIS A 24 -6.98 19.65 0.56
C HIS A 24 -6.93 18.12 0.59
N LYS A 25 -7.76 17.53 -0.27
CA LYS A 25 -7.74 16.09 -0.52
C LYS A 25 -7.83 15.85 -2.02
N ALA A 26 -7.03 14.92 -2.51
CA ALA A 26 -7.04 14.52 -3.92
C ALA A 26 -7.17 13.01 -4.04
N ALA A 27 -7.88 12.55 -5.06
CA ALA A 27 -8.03 11.15 -5.39
C ALA A 27 -7.17 10.84 -6.62
N LEU A 28 -6.20 9.92 -6.49
CA LEU A 28 -5.33 9.49 -7.60
C LEU A 28 -5.67 8.06 -8.02
N TYR A 29 -6.05 7.89 -9.28
CA TYR A 29 -6.06 6.58 -9.94
C TYR A 29 -4.66 6.21 -10.39
N ASN A 30 -4.48 4.93 -10.73
CA ASN A 30 -3.17 4.45 -11.14
C ASN A 30 -2.77 5.05 -12.49
N GLY A 31 -1.59 5.66 -12.56
CA GLY A 31 -1.11 6.38 -13.74
C GLY A 31 -1.37 7.88 -13.68
N ASP A 32 -2.27 8.34 -12.81
CA ASP A 32 -2.57 9.77 -12.63
C ASP A 32 -1.38 10.51 -12.05
N SER A 33 -1.23 11.75 -12.49
CA SER A 33 -0.34 12.76 -11.92
C SER A 33 -1.15 13.98 -11.54
N LEU A 34 -0.79 14.60 -10.42
CA LEU A 34 -1.37 15.82 -9.92
C LEU A 34 -0.24 16.81 -9.67
N ASP A 35 -0.40 18.00 -10.22
CA ASP A 35 0.45 19.14 -9.90
C ASP A 35 -0.26 20.02 -8.89
N ILE A 36 0.45 20.41 -7.84
CA ILE A 36 -0.07 21.21 -6.73
C ILE A 36 0.93 22.31 -6.44
N ASP A 37 0.50 23.56 -6.59
CA ASP A 37 1.27 24.71 -6.13
C ASP A 37 1.11 24.85 -4.61
N LEU A 38 2.24 24.87 -3.90
CA LEU A 38 2.27 25.03 -2.45
C LEU A 38 2.55 26.50 -2.09
N PRO A 39 1.54 27.33 -1.75
CA PRO A 39 1.73 28.76 -1.49
C PRO A 39 2.64 29.06 -0.29
N ASP A 40 2.66 28.17 0.71
CA ASP A 40 3.50 28.30 1.91
C ASP A 40 4.88 27.61 1.75
N GLY A 41 5.20 27.09 0.56
CA GLY A 41 6.48 26.45 0.21
C GLY A 41 6.69 25.03 0.75
N GLN A 42 6.03 24.65 1.85
CA GLN A 42 6.05 23.29 2.40
C GLN A 42 4.67 22.83 2.88
N THR A 43 4.40 21.53 2.80
CA THR A 43 3.19 20.93 3.37
C THR A 43 3.42 19.50 3.84
N GLN A 44 2.42 18.91 4.52
CA GLN A 44 2.44 17.50 4.86
C GLN A 44 1.51 16.70 3.94
N LEU A 45 1.97 15.55 3.48
CA LEU A 45 1.16 14.59 2.75
C LEU A 45 0.89 13.35 3.60
N SER A 46 -0.38 12.94 3.64
CA SER A 46 -0.77 11.66 4.22
C SER A 46 -1.72 10.91 3.31
N VAL A 47 -1.71 9.58 3.37
CA VAL A 47 -2.59 8.74 2.56
C VAL A 47 -3.76 8.27 3.42
N LYS A 48 -4.99 8.51 2.97
CA LYS A 48 -6.20 8.11 3.68
C LYS A 48 -6.22 6.60 3.91
N HIS A 49 -6.50 6.19 5.15
CA HIS A 49 -6.51 4.78 5.58
C HIS A 49 -5.17 4.04 5.39
N SER A 50 -4.06 4.76 5.19
CA SER A 50 -2.72 4.18 5.24
C SER A 50 -2.15 4.30 6.64
N ARG A 51 -1.36 3.30 7.05
CA ARG A 51 -0.54 3.36 8.27
C ARG A 51 0.82 4.03 8.05
N GLN A 52 1.06 4.53 6.84
CA GLN A 52 2.28 5.24 6.52
C GLN A 52 2.32 6.59 7.24
N THR A 53 3.47 6.93 7.79
CA THR A 53 3.71 8.26 8.38
C THR A 53 3.51 9.36 7.35
N ALA A 54 2.96 10.49 7.77
CA ALA A 54 2.91 11.68 6.95
C ALA A 54 4.33 12.13 6.58
N ILE A 55 4.52 12.62 5.37
CA ILE A 55 5.80 13.15 4.90
C ILE A 55 5.70 14.66 4.69
N THR A 56 6.73 15.40 5.06
CA THR A 56 6.85 16.82 4.74
C THR A 56 7.48 16.96 3.36
N VAL A 57 6.89 17.79 2.51
CA VAL A 57 7.24 17.95 1.10
C VAL A 57 7.27 19.42 0.74
N SER A 58 8.06 19.75 -0.27
CA SER A 58 8.26 21.10 -0.80
C SER A 58 7.72 21.22 -2.23
N ASP A 59 7.63 22.45 -2.74
CA ASP A 59 7.02 22.70 -4.04
C ASP A 59 7.81 22.11 -5.22
N GLU A 60 9.11 21.87 -5.02
CA GLU A 60 10.00 21.31 -6.05
C GLU A 60 10.00 19.77 -6.07
N ASP A 61 9.41 19.12 -5.06
CA ASP A 61 9.46 17.67 -4.92
C ASP A 61 8.62 16.95 -5.98
N LYS A 62 9.18 15.84 -6.47
CA LYS A 62 8.51 14.88 -7.35
C LYS A 62 8.33 13.58 -6.59
N LEU A 63 7.08 13.23 -6.34
CA LEU A 63 6.72 12.12 -5.47
C LEU A 63 6.01 11.04 -6.25
N LEU A 64 6.50 9.81 -6.09
CA LEU A 64 5.88 8.61 -6.63
C LEU A 64 5.24 7.81 -5.50
N LEU A 65 3.95 7.50 -5.66
CA LEU A 65 3.25 6.54 -4.81
C LEU A 65 3.31 5.16 -5.46
N LYS A 66 4.06 4.23 -4.85
CA LYS A 66 4.25 2.86 -5.34
C LYS A 66 3.70 1.81 -4.37
N ASP A 67 3.56 0.57 -4.86
CA ASP A 67 3.18 -0.57 -4.05
C ASP A 67 4.27 -0.90 -3.03
N ASN A 68 3.92 -1.22 -1.78
CA ASN A 68 4.88 -1.71 -0.80
C ASN A 68 5.15 -3.22 -1.01
N PRO A 69 6.37 -3.61 -1.43
CA PRO A 69 6.68 -5.02 -1.71
C PRO A 69 6.53 -5.89 -0.45
N LEU A 70 6.81 -5.36 0.74
CA LEU A 70 6.68 -6.11 1.98
C LEU A 70 5.22 -6.44 2.30
N ASN A 71 4.31 -5.46 2.14
CA ASN A 71 2.88 -5.71 2.32
C ASN A 71 2.39 -6.81 1.37
N LEU A 72 2.82 -6.78 0.12
CA LEU A 72 2.46 -7.77 -0.90
C LEU A 72 3.02 -9.16 -0.60
N LEU A 73 4.27 -9.24 -0.16
CA LEU A 73 4.93 -10.50 0.23
C LEU A 73 4.36 -11.12 1.51
N LEU A 74 3.75 -10.32 2.38
CA LEU A 74 3.03 -10.86 3.54
C LEU A 74 1.62 -11.29 3.15
N PHE A 75 0.95 -10.52 2.29
CA PHE A 75 -0.44 -10.79 1.92
C PHE A 75 -0.58 -12.00 0.99
N TRP A 76 0.03 -11.94 -0.20
CA TRP A 76 -0.22 -12.95 -1.24
C TRP A 76 0.33 -14.33 -0.90
N PRO A 77 1.57 -14.48 -0.42
CA PRO A 77 2.06 -15.75 0.12
C PRO A 77 1.17 -16.30 1.23
N GLY A 78 0.63 -15.46 2.12
CA GLY A 78 -0.33 -15.89 3.13
C GLY A 78 -1.60 -16.49 2.51
N VAL A 79 -2.20 -15.80 1.53
CA VAL A 79 -3.35 -16.32 0.77
C VAL A 79 -3.03 -17.65 0.08
N PHE A 80 -1.91 -17.71 -0.65
CA PHE A 80 -1.51 -18.89 -1.40
C PHE A 80 -1.15 -20.06 -0.49
N LEU A 81 -0.58 -19.81 0.68
CA LEU A 81 -0.26 -20.85 1.66
C LEU A 81 -1.54 -21.50 2.19
N ILE A 82 -2.56 -20.70 2.54
CA ILE A 82 -3.86 -21.21 3.01
C ILE A 82 -4.56 -21.97 1.89
N LEU A 83 -4.79 -21.33 0.74
CA LEU A 83 -5.55 -21.96 -0.35
C LEU A 83 -4.80 -23.16 -0.93
N GLY A 84 -3.50 -23.01 -1.18
CA GLY A 84 -2.65 -24.07 -1.72
C GLY A 84 -2.56 -25.27 -0.78
N SER A 85 -2.44 -25.05 0.53
CA SER A 85 -2.44 -26.17 1.48
C SER A 85 -3.77 -26.93 1.49
N HIS A 86 -4.92 -26.24 1.40
CA HIS A 86 -6.24 -26.89 1.35
C HIS A 86 -6.50 -27.62 0.03
N VAL A 87 -5.86 -27.23 -1.07
CA VAL A 87 -5.96 -27.95 -2.35
C VAL A 87 -5.01 -29.16 -2.39
N LEU A 88 -3.83 -29.06 -1.77
CA LEU A 88 -2.76 -30.06 -1.91
C LEU A 88 -2.72 -31.10 -0.79
N LEU A 89 -3.22 -30.77 0.40
CA LEU A 89 -3.17 -31.65 1.57
C LEU A 89 -4.56 -32.15 1.95
N SER A 90 -4.61 -33.41 2.37
CA SER A 90 -5.81 -33.99 2.96
C SER A 90 -6.10 -33.37 4.34
N PHE A 91 -7.37 -33.35 4.74
CA PHE A 91 -7.84 -32.72 5.98
C PHE A 91 -7.31 -33.36 7.27
N ASP A 92 -6.88 -34.62 7.19
CA ASP A 92 -6.25 -35.39 8.27
C ASP A 92 -4.75 -35.09 8.42
N ASN A 93 -4.14 -34.33 7.51
CA ASN A 93 -2.73 -34.00 7.58
C ASN A 93 -2.47 -32.86 8.60
N PRO A 94 -1.67 -33.09 9.66
CA PRO A 94 -1.40 -32.07 10.67
C PRO A 94 -0.65 -30.85 10.12
N LEU A 95 0.07 -30.98 8.99
CA LEU A 95 0.71 -29.85 8.31
C LEU A 95 -0.29 -28.81 7.82
N LEU A 96 -1.52 -29.24 7.47
CA LEU A 96 -2.57 -28.34 7.03
C LEU A 96 -2.86 -27.27 8.10
N PHE A 97 -2.93 -27.67 9.36
CA PHE A 97 -3.14 -26.76 10.48
C PHE A 97 -2.03 -25.72 10.58
N TYR A 98 -0.76 -26.15 10.58
CA TYR A 98 0.38 -25.25 10.72
C TYR A 98 0.54 -24.28 9.54
N LEU A 99 0.34 -24.76 8.31
CA LEU A 99 0.39 -23.91 7.11
C LEU A 99 -0.76 -22.89 7.10
N THR A 100 -1.94 -23.30 7.53
CA THR A 100 -3.10 -22.41 7.68
C THR A 100 -2.83 -21.34 8.73
N LEU A 101 -2.31 -21.74 9.91
CA LEU A 101 -1.96 -20.82 10.98
C LEU A 101 -0.87 -19.83 10.55
N ALA A 102 0.20 -20.31 9.91
CA ALA A 102 1.26 -19.46 9.38
C ALA A 102 0.72 -18.47 8.33
N GLY A 103 -0.19 -18.93 7.45
CA GLY A 103 -0.85 -18.09 6.46
C GLY A 103 -1.69 -17.00 7.12
N PHE A 104 -2.48 -17.32 8.15
CA PHE A 104 -3.24 -16.34 8.90
C PHE A 104 -2.36 -15.31 9.62
N ILE A 105 -1.25 -15.75 10.23
CA ILE A 105 -0.28 -14.84 10.86
C ILE A 105 0.33 -13.89 9.82
N SER A 106 0.69 -14.41 8.63
CA SER A 106 1.21 -13.60 7.53
C SER A 106 0.19 -12.56 7.04
N LEU A 107 -1.07 -12.98 6.86
CA LEU A 107 -2.17 -12.08 6.50
C LEU A 107 -2.41 -11.02 7.57
N ALA A 108 -2.51 -11.41 8.83
CA ALA A 108 -2.68 -10.48 9.95
C ALA A 108 -1.54 -9.46 10.00
N SER A 109 -0.29 -9.91 9.84
CA SER A 109 0.90 -9.05 9.81
C SER A 109 0.86 -8.04 8.66
N SER A 110 0.34 -8.43 7.49
CA SER A 110 0.21 -7.53 6.34
C SER A 110 -0.65 -6.29 6.65
N TYR A 111 -1.66 -6.39 7.53
CA TYR A 111 -2.49 -5.25 7.95
C TYR A 111 -1.73 -4.22 8.78
N PHE A 112 -0.58 -4.59 9.36
CA PHE A 112 0.30 -3.68 10.09
C PHE A 112 1.30 -2.96 9.17
N VAL A 113 1.50 -3.44 7.95
CA VAL A 113 2.42 -2.85 6.98
C VAL A 113 1.64 -1.94 6.01
N PRO A 114 2.08 -0.68 5.79
CA PRO A 114 1.44 0.21 4.83
C PRO A 114 1.40 -0.41 3.44
N ARG A 115 0.24 -0.32 2.78
CA ARG A 115 0.04 -0.90 1.43
C ARG A 115 0.86 -0.20 0.36
N PHE A 116 1.07 1.10 0.52
CA PHE A 116 1.81 1.95 -0.39
C PHE A 116 2.98 2.60 0.33
N HIS A 117 3.97 3.06 -0.42
CA HIS A 117 5.03 3.91 0.10
C HIS A 117 5.30 5.08 -0.84
N TRP A 118 5.84 6.15 -0.27
CA TRP A 118 6.34 7.30 -1.02
C TRP A 118 7.77 7.03 -1.48
N GLU A 119 8.12 7.55 -2.65
CA GLU A 119 9.47 7.54 -3.20
C GLU A 119 9.74 8.91 -3.84
N HIS A 120 10.88 9.51 -3.51
CA HIS A 120 11.33 10.77 -4.11
C HIS A 120 12.02 10.44 -5.44
N ASN A 121 11.70 11.20 -6.48
CA ASN A 121 12.17 10.95 -7.84
C ASN A 121 12.86 12.16 -8.47
#